data_AF-A0A851DGS0-F1
#
_entry.id   AF-A0A851DGS0-F1
#
_cell.length_a   1.000
_cell.length_b   1.000
_cell.length_c   1.000
_cell.angle_alpha   90.00
_cell.angle_beta   90.00
_cell.angle_gamma   90.00
#
_symmetry.space_group_name_H-M   'P 1'
#
loop_
_entity.id
_entity.type
_entity.pdbx_description
1 polymer ?
#
loop_
_entity_poly.entity_id
_entity_poly.type
_entity_poly.pdbx_seq_one_letter_code
_entity_poly.pdbx_strand_id
1 'polypeptide(L)'
;GIYSVELVNDSLYEWHVKLLKVDPDSPLHSDLQVLKEKEGVEYILLNFSFKDNFPFDPPFVRVVSPVLTGGYVLGGGALCMELLTKQGWSSAYSIESVIMQINATLVKGKARVQFGANKNQYNLARAQQSCKSLVQIHEKNGMY
;
A
#
# COMPACT_ATOMS: atom_id res chain seq x y z
N GLY A 1 12.87 0.85 -13.66
CA GLY A 1 12.77 -0.23 -12.64
C GLY A 1 11.34 -0.70 -12.52
N ILE A 2 11.08 -1.69 -11.67
CA ILE A 2 9.71 -2.13 -11.32
C ILE A 2 9.03 -1.10 -10.41
N TYR A 3 9.83 -0.44 -9.56
CA TYR A 3 9.42 0.66 -8.70
C TYR A 3 10.47 1.78 -8.70
N SER A 4 10.12 2.94 -8.12
CA SER A 4 11.06 4.00 -7.73
C SER A 4 10.80 4.43 -6.29
N VAL A 5 11.81 5.04 -5.66
CA VAL A 5 11.75 5.52 -4.27
C VAL A 5 12.22 6.97 -4.22
N GLU A 6 11.46 7.82 -3.53
CA GLU A 6 11.75 9.23 -3.30
C GLU A 6 11.54 9.55 -1.82
N LEU A 7 12.46 10.30 -1.19
CA LEU A 7 12.26 10.77 0.18
C LEU A 7 11.25 11.93 0.18
N VAL A 8 10.34 11.92 1.15
CA VAL A 8 9.38 13.00 1.34
C VAL A 8 10.04 14.06 2.23
N ASN A 9 10.22 15.27 1.70
CA ASN A 9 10.87 16.38 2.40
C ASN A 9 12.26 15.99 2.96
N ASP A 10 13.03 15.23 2.18
CA ASP A 10 14.36 14.69 2.57
C ASP A 10 14.36 13.85 3.86
N SER A 11 13.19 13.39 4.31
CA SER A 11 13.06 12.55 5.49
C SER A 11 13.44 11.10 5.18
N LEU A 12 14.43 10.57 5.89
CA LEU A 12 14.75 9.14 5.88
C LEU A 12 13.62 8.26 6.45
N TYR A 13 12.63 8.86 7.11
CA TYR A 13 11.51 8.16 7.75
C TYR A 13 10.21 8.18 6.94
N GLU A 14 10.15 8.98 5.87
CA GLU A 14 8.95 9.10 5.04
C GLU A 14 9.31 8.97 3.58
N TRP A 15 8.88 7.88 2.95
CA TRP A 15 9.21 7.59 1.56
C TRP A 15 7.95 7.56 0.70
N HIS A 16 8.10 8.02 -0.54
CA HIS A 16 7.20 7.78 -1.65
C HIS A 16 7.76 6.66 -2.51
N VAL A 17 7.00 5.57 -2.61
CA VAL A 17 7.34 4.45 -3.48
C VAL A 17 6.33 4.39 -4.62
N LYS A 18 6.79 4.57 -5.86
CA LYS A 18 5.95 4.44 -7.06
C LYS A 18 6.09 3.02 -7.60
N LEU A 19 5.02 2.24 -7.62
CA LEU A 19 4.96 0.99 -8.36
C LEU A 19 4.72 1.31 -9.84
N LEU A 20 5.77 1.23 -10.65
CA LEU A 20 5.76 1.61 -12.07
C LEU A 20 5.31 0.46 -12.97
N LYS A 21 5.51 -0.78 -12.52
CA LYS A 21 5.13 -1.99 -13.25
C LYS A 21 4.43 -2.96 -12.31
N VAL A 22 3.28 -3.45 -12.74
CA VAL A 22 2.55 -4.57 -12.15
C VAL A 22 2.52 -5.71 -13.17
N ASP A 23 2.03 -6.88 -12.78
CA ASP A 23 1.87 -8.03 -13.68
C ASP A 23 1.08 -7.63 -14.95
N PRO A 24 1.67 -7.73 -16.16
CA PRO A 24 1.04 -7.29 -17.40
C PRO A 24 -0.23 -8.07 -17.76
N ASP A 25 -0.39 -9.29 -17.24
CA ASP A 25 -1.58 -10.10 -17.48
C ASP A 25 -2.73 -9.76 -16.51
N SER A 26 -2.49 -8.87 -15.54
CA SER A 26 -3.49 -8.48 -14.55
C SER A 26 -4.44 -7.40 -15.07
N PRO A 27 -5.73 -7.41 -14.67
CA PRO A 27 -6.64 -6.30 -14.95
C PRO A 27 -6.16 -4.95 -14.38
N LEU A 28 -5.37 -4.98 -13.31
CA LEU A 28 -4.75 -3.80 -12.72
C LEU A 28 -3.79 -3.12 -13.70
N HIS A 29 -3.03 -3.89 -14.48
CA HIS A 29 -2.15 -3.34 -15.51
C HIS A 29 -2.93 -2.55 -16.55
N SER A 30 -4.00 -3.12 -17.09
CA SER A 30 -4.88 -2.45 -18.05
C SER A 30 -5.51 -1.18 -17.48
N ASP A 31 -5.94 -1.22 -16.21
CA ASP A 31 -6.47 -0.03 -15.53
C ASP A 31 -5.42 1.10 -15.43
N LEU A 32 -4.15 0.77 -15.17
CA LEU A 32 -3.08 1.77 -15.12
C LEU A 32 -2.76 2.37 -16.50
N GLN A 33 -2.93 1.62 -17.59
CA GLN A 33 -2.83 2.19 -18.95
C GLN A 33 -3.96 3.18 -19.22
N VAL A 34 -5.19 2.85 -18.83
CA VAL A 34 -6.33 3.77 -18.94
C VAL A 34 -6.11 5.02 -18.06
N LEU A 35 -5.53 4.86 -16.87
CA LEU A 35 -5.20 5.98 -15.99
C LEU A 35 -4.12 6.88 -16.61
N LYS A 36 -3.14 6.30 -17.30
CA LYS A 36 -2.12 7.04 -18.04
C LYS A 36 -2.74 7.91 -19.13
N GLU A 37 -3.64 7.35 -19.92
CA GLU A 37 -4.33 8.06 -21.00
C GLU A 37 -5.21 9.21 -20.47
N LYS A 38 -5.90 9.00 -19.34
CA LYS A 38 -6.85 9.98 -18.79
C LYS A 38 -6.21 11.06 -17.93
N GLU A 39 -5.20 10.70 -17.15
CA GLU A 39 -4.65 11.55 -16.08
C GLU A 39 -3.13 11.74 -16.16
N GLY A 40 -2.45 11.08 -17.12
CA GLY A 40 -0.99 11.11 -17.22
C GLY A 40 -0.27 10.33 -16.12
N VAL A 41 -0.98 9.50 -15.35
CA VAL A 41 -0.44 8.71 -14.22
C VAL A 41 -0.52 7.23 -14.54
N GLU A 42 0.61 6.53 -14.50
CA GLU A 42 0.70 5.09 -14.81
C GLU A 42 1.24 4.24 -13.66
N TYR A 43 1.20 4.77 -12.43
CA TYR A 43 1.78 4.13 -11.26
C TYR A 43 0.84 4.13 -10.06
N ILE A 44 1.11 3.23 -9.12
CA ILE A 44 0.51 3.25 -7.78
C ILE A 44 1.52 3.89 -6.83
N LEU A 45 1.14 5.00 -6.20
CA LEU A 45 1.93 5.69 -5.20
C LEU A 45 1.62 5.12 -3.82
N LEU A 46 2.65 4.59 -3.18
CA LEU A 46 2.64 4.16 -1.79
C LEU A 46 3.41 5.18 -0.94
N ASN A 47 2.97 5.35 0.30
CA ASN A 47 3.75 6.05 1.32
C ASN A 47 4.17 5.05 2.39
N PHE A 48 5.47 5.03 2.66
CA PHE A 48 6.08 4.25 3.74
C PHE A 48 6.48 5.22 4.84
N SER A 49 6.02 4.96 6.06
CA SER A 49 6.35 5.71 7.26
C SER A 49 7.05 4.78 8.25
N PHE A 50 8.29 5.12 8.59
CA PHE A 50 9.13 4.37 9.51
C PHE A 50 9.11 5.06 10.88
N LYS A 51 8.72 4.32 11.93
CA LYS A 51 8.70 4.84 13.30
C LYS A 51 10.01 4.56 14.02
N ASP A 52 10.17 5.17 15.18
CA ASP A 52 11.37 5.04 16.04
C ASP A 52 11.79 3.59 16.35
N ASN A 53 10.81 2.68 16.41
CA ASN A 53 11.07 1.26 16.71
C ASN A 53 11.35 0.40 15.47
N PHE A 54 11.45 0.98 14.28
CA PHE A 54 11.91 0.25 13.09
C PHE A 54 13.40 -0.13 13.27
N PRO A 55 13.83 -1.38 12.95
CA PRO A 55 13.13 -2.42 12.21
C PRO A 55 12.37 -3.45 13.06
N PHE A 56 12.21 -3.24 14.37
CA PHE A 56 11.49 -4.18 15.24
C PHE A 56 9.96 -4.13 15.01
N ASP A 57 9.42 -2.94 14.75
CA ASP A 57 8.05 -2.78 14.24
C ASP A 57 8.04 -2.61 12.70
N PRO A 58 6.99 -3.08 12.00
CA PRO A 58 6.86 -2.87 10.56
C PRO A 58 6.70 -1.40 10.19
N PRO A 59 7.09 -0.99 8.97
CA PRO A 59 6.71 0.31 8.46
C PRO A 59 5.19 0.40 8.29
N PHE A 60 4.63 1.57 8.54
CA PHE A 60 3.25 1.83 8.17
C PHE A 60 3.19 2.15 6.68
N VAL A 61 2.49 1.32 5.91
CA VAL A 61 2.37 1.49 4.45
C VAL A 61 0.92 1.73 4.06
N ARG A 62 0.71 2.73 3.20
CA ARG A 62 -0.60 3.07 2.64
C ARG A 62 -0.50 3.41 1.16
N VAL A 63 -1.58 3.18 0.44
CA VAL A 63 -1.83 3.73 -0.90
C VAL A 63 -2.15 5.21 -0.78
N VAL A 64 -1.45 6.04 -1.54
CA VAL A 64 -1.74 7.47 -1.70
C VAL A 64 -2.65 7.69 -2.91
N SER A 65 -2.32 7.04 -4.04
CA SER A 65 -3.08 7.11 -5.29
C SER A 65 -2.69 5.98 -6.24
N PRO A 66 -3.55 5.60 -7.21
CA PRO A 66 -4.96 5.96 -7.32
C PRO A 66 -5.79 5.28 -6.23
N VAL A 67 -7.09 5.56 -6.20
CA VAL A 67 -8.02 4.83 -5.34
C VAL A 67 -8.22 3.44 -5.94
N LEU A 68 -8.14 2.42 -5.09
CA LEU A 68 -8.19 1.02 -5.49
C LEU A 68 -9.36 0.31 -4.79
N THR A 69 -10.01 -0.60 -5.50
CA THR A 69 -10.91 -1.60 -4.91
C THR A 69 -10.24 -2.97 -4.97
N GLY A 70 -10.53 -3.85 -3.99
CA GLY A 70 -9.83 -5.13 -3.87
C GLY A 70 -8.37 -4.97 -3.43
N GLY A 71 -7.52 -5.95 -3.72
CA GLY A 71 -6.07 -5.86 -3.44
C GLY A 71 -5.69 -5.80 -1.96
N TYR A 72 -6.62 -6.13 -1.06
CA TYR A 72 -6.47 -5.92 0.39
C TYR A 72 -6.25 -4.45 0.77
N VAL A 73 -6.67 -3.50 -0.09
CA VAL A 73 -6.67 -2.07 0.22
C VAL A 73 -7.96 -1.73 0.97
N LEU A 74 -7.80 -1.14 2.14
CA LEU A 74 -8.88 -0.73 3.03
C LEU A 74 -9.28 0.73 2.78
N GLY A 75 -10.34 1.15 3.48
CA GLY A 75 -10.71 2.56 3.60
C GLY A 75 -9.52 3.44 3.98
N GLY A 76 -9.45 4.63 3.37
CA GLY A 76 -8.34 5.57 3.60
C GLY A 76 -7.01 5.20 2.96
N GLY A 77 -6.89 4.02 2.32
CA GLY A 77 -5.69 3.56 1.62
C GLY A 77 -4.79 2.64 2.44
N ALA A 78 -5.20 2.21 3.64
CA ALA A 78 -4.43 1.25 4.42
C ALA A 78 -4.31 -0.12 3.73
N LEU A 79 -3.21 -0.83 3.95
CA LEU A 79 -3.01 -2.18 3.43
C LEU A 79 -3.27 -3.21 4.53
N CYS A 80 -4.17 -4.15 4.28
CA CYS A 80 -4.42 -5.30 5.15
C CYS A 80 -3.56 -6.49 4.71
N MET A 81 -2.27 -6.48 5.08
CA MET A 81 -1.34 -7.54 4.71
C MET A 81 -0.64 -8.09 5.96
N GLU A 82 -0.53 -9.42 6.04
CA GLU A 82 0.06 -10.11 7.20
C GLU A 82 1.50 -9.66 7.47
N LEU A 83 2.33 -9.48 6.43
CA LEU A 83 3.70 -8.99 6.59
C LEU A 83 3.80 -7.58 7.21
N LEU A 84 2.73 -6.79 7.23
CA LEU A 84 2.68 -5.46 7.84
C LEU A 84 2.06 -5.49 9.25
N THR A 85 1.83 -6.67 9.80
CA THR A 85 1.33 -6.87 11.17
C THR A 85 2.48 -7.21 12.12
N LYS A 86 2.28 -7.02 13.43
CA LYS A 86 3.30 -7.38 14.43
C LYS A 86 3.65 -8.88 14.41
N GLN A 87 2.69 -9.72 14.02
CA GLN A 87 2.83 -11.17 13.99
C GLN A 87 3.54 -11.66 12.72
N GLY A 88 3.21 -11.05 11.57
CA GLY A 88 3.79 -11.44 10.28
C GLY A 88 5.05 -10.67 9.90
N TRP A 89 5.37 -9.57 10.57
CA TRP A 89 6.58 -8.79 10.33
C TRP A 89 7.82 -9.49 10.89
N SER A 90 8.91 -9.43 10.13
CA SER A 90 10.25 -9.80 10.59
C SER A 90 11.23 -8.69 10.21
N SER A 91 12.07 -8.29 11.17
CA SER A 91 13.16 -7.33 10.94
C SER A 91 14.20 -7.83 9.93
N ALA A 92 14.16 -9.12 9.56
CA ALA A 92 14.98 -9.70 8.50
C ALA A 92 14.48 -9.35 7.09
N TYR A 93 13.26 -8.83 6.93
CA TYR A 93 12.76 -8.44 5.62
C TYR A 93 13.46 -7.19 5.09
N SER A 94 13.99 -7.27 3.88
CA SER A 94 14.45 -6.09 3.16
C SER A 94 13.24 -5.27 2.70
N ILE A 95 13.35 -3.94 2.69
CA ILE A 95 12.27 -3.07 2.21
C ILE A 95 11.95 -3.33 0.73
N GLU A 96 12.93 -3.71 -0.07
CA GLU A 96 12.70 -4.16 -1.44
C GLU A 96 11.76 -5.38 -1.50
N SER A 97 11.98 -6.39 -0.65
CA SER A 97 11.11 -7.57 -0.60
C SER A 97 9.68 -7.20 -0.18
N VAL A 98 9.52 -6.22 0.72
CA VAL A 98 8.22 -5.70 1.16
C VAL A 98 7.50 -5.01 0.01
N ILE A 99 8.19 -4.13 -0.74
CA ILE A 99 7.63 -3.45 -1.92
C ILE A 99 7.15 -4.46 -2.96
N MET A 100 7.98 -5.48 -3.25
CA MET A 100 7.64 -6.52 -4.22
C MET A 100 6.47 -7.40 -3.76
N GLN A 101 6.41 -7.75 -2.46
CA GLN A 101 5.27 -8.49 -1.90
C GLN A 101 3.98 -7.68 -1.94
N ILE A 102 4.01 -6.38 -1.68
CA ILE A 102 2.85 -5.50 -1.83
C ILE A 102 2.37 -5.50 -3.28
N ASN A 103 3.29 -5.32 -4.24
CA ASN A 103 2.97 -5.33 -5.67
C ASN A 103 2.28 -6.65 -6.09
N ALA A 104 2.85 -7.79 -5.69
CA ALA A 104 2.27 -9.10 -5.95
C ALA A 104 0.90 -9.30 -5.27
N THR A 105 0.74 -8.80 -4.04
CA THR A 105 -0.51 -8.94 -3.27
C THR A 105 -1.64 -8.11 -3.84
N LEU A 106 -1.34 -6.91 -4.37
CA LEU A 106 -2.33 -6.09 -5.09
C LEU A 106 -2.88 -6.86 -6.30
N VAL A 107 -2.01 -7.47 -7.10
CA VAL A 107 -2.41 -8.29 -8.26
C VAL A 107 -3.21 -9.52 -7.81
N LYS A 108 -2.67 -10.30 -6.85
CA LYS A 108 -3.34 -11.51 -6.34
C LYS A 108 -4.71 -11.21 -5.74
N GLY A 109 -4.84 -10.08 -5.03
CA GLY A 109 -6.09 -9.58 -4.48
C GLY A 109 -7.02 -8.94 -5.51
N LYS A 110 -6.69 -9.03 -6.81
CA LYS A 110 -7.47 -8.48 -7.93
C LYS A 110 -7.77 -7.00 -7.76
N ALA A 111 -6.77 -6.21 -7.34
CA ALA A 111 -6.92 -4.76 -7.21
C ALA A 111 -7.38 -4.15 -8.54
N ARG A 112 -8.29 -3.18 -8.48
CA ARG A 112 -8.79 -2.43 -9.64
C ARG A 112 -8.73 -0.94 -9.35
N VAL A 113 -8.47 -0.12 -10.35
CA VAL A 113 -8.56 1.34 -10.20
C VAL A 113 -10.03 1.74 -10.13
N GLN A 114 -10.40 2.50 -9.10
CA GLN A 114 -11.73 3.08 -8.99
C GLN A 114 -11.77 4.43 -9.72
N PHE A 115 -12.06 4.38 -11.01
CA PHE A 115 -12.19 5.60 -11.82
C PHE A 115 -13.32 6.50 -11.31
N GLY A 116 -13.08 7.82 -11.27
CA GLY A 116 -14.04 8.81 -10.79
C GLY A 116 -14.18 8.90 -9.26
N ALA A 117 -13.41 8.12 -8.51
CA ALA A 117 -13.45 8.16 -7.05
C ALA A 117 -12.82 9.46 -6.51
N ASN A 118 -13.35 9.99 -5.42
CA ASN A 118 -12.83 11.22 -4.81
C ASN A 118 -11.41 10.98 -4.28
N LYS A 119 -10.41 11.70 -4.81
CA LYS A 119 -8.99 11.54 -4.42
C LYS A 119 -8.74 11.82 -2.93
N ASN A 120 -9.54 12.69 -2.30
CA ASN A 120 -9.43 13.02 -0.87
C ASN A 120 -9.89 11.88 0.06
N GLN A 121 -10.42 10.79 -0.51
CA GLN A 121 -10.84 9.66 0.31
C GLN A 121 -9.65 8.94 0.96
N TYR A 122 -8.48 8.98 0.33
CA TYR A 122 -7.24 8.44 0.89
C TYR A 122 -6.48 9.52 1.63
N ASN A 123 -6.24 9.28 2.91
CA ASN A 123 -5.43 10.13 3.77
C ASN A 123 -4.93 9.34 4.97
N LEU A 124 -3.88 9.85 5.61
CA LEU A 124 -3.20 9.18 6.72
C LEU A 124 -4.15 8.85 7.88
N ALA A 125 -4.99 9.81 8.28
CA ALA A 125 -5.89 9.64 9.43
C ALA A 125 -6.88 8.48 9.21
N ARG A 126 -7.51 8.41 8.02
CA ARG A 126 -8.43 7.32 7.67
C ARG A 126 -7.71 5.98 7.55
N ALA A 127 -6.54 5.95 6.93
CA ALA A 127 -5.74 4.71 6.83
C ALA A 127 -5.39 4.16 8.22
N GLN A 128 -4.90 5.03 9.12
CA GLN A 128 -4.59 4.65 10.49
C GLN A 128 -5.83 4.17 11.26
N GLN A 129 -6.98 4.80 11.06
CA GLN A 129 -8.24 4.37 11.65
C GLN A 129 -8.63 2.96 11.18
N SER A 130 -8.56 2.69 9.88
CA SER A 130 -8.86 1.37 9.32
C SER A 130 -7.93 0.27 9.86
N CYS A 131 -6.62 0.54 9.97
CA CYS A 131 -5.70 -0.41 10.60
C CYS A 131 -6.05 -0.67 12.08
N LYS A 132 -6.32 0.38 12.87
CA LYS A 132 -6.71 0.24 14.28
C LYS A 132 -7.98 -0.59 14.44
N SER A 133 -9.00 -0.33 13.62
CA SER A 133 -10.26 -1.08 13.66
C SER A 133 -10.07 -2.56 13.33
N LEU A 134 -9.21 -2.90 12.36
CA LEU A 134 -8.93 -4.30 12.05
C LEU A 134 -8.23 -5.04 13.19
N VAL A 135 -7.22 -4.41 13.80
CA VAL A 135 -6.52 -5.02 14.95
C VAL A 135 -7.49 -5.31 16.09
N GLN A 136 -8.36 -4.36 16.43
CA GLN A 136 -9.37 -4.54 17.47
C GLN A 136 -10.36 -5.68 17.15
N ILE A 137 -10.74 -5.85 15.88
CA ILE A 137 -11.62 -6.94 15.46
C ILE A 137 -10.90 -8.29 15.60
N HIS A 138 -9.64 -8.38 15.21
CA HIS A 138 -8.85 -9.62 15.34
C HIS A 138 -8.64 -10.01 16.80
N GLU A 139 -8.31 -9.05 17.67
CA GLU A 139 -8.16 -9.27 19.11
C GLU A 139 -9.48 -9.71 19.76
N LYS A 140 -10.60 -9.07 19.41
CA LYS A 140 -11.92 -9.37 19.98
C LYS A 140 -12.46 -10.73 19.57
N ASN A 141 -12.15 -11.18 18.36
CA ASN A 141 -12.66 -12.45 17.81
C ASN A 141 -11.79 -13.66 18.16
N GLY A 142 -10.73 -13.50 18.96
CA GLY A 142 -9.90 -14.62 19.41
C GLY A 142 -9.20 -15.38 18.28
N MET A 143 -8.97 -14.72 17.13
CA MET A 143 -8.26 -15.30 15.97
C MET A 143 -6.74 -15.15 16.12
N TYR A 144 -6.22 -15.61 17.27
CA TYR A 144 -4.80 -15.77 17.57
C TYR A 144 -4.56 -17.09 18.28
#